data_AF-A0A8H6GSG4-F1
#
_entry.id   AF-A0A8H6GSG4-F1
#
_cell.length_a   1.000
_cell.length_b   1.000
_cell.length_c   1.000
_cell.angle_alpha   90.00
_cell.angle_beta   90.00
_cell.angle_gamma   90.00
#
_symmetry.space_group_name_H-M   'P 1'
#
loop_
_entity.id
_entity.type
_entity.pdbx_description
1 polymer ?
#
loop_
_entity_poly.entity_id
_entity_poly.type
_entity_poly.pdbx_seq_one_letter_code
_entity_poly.pdbx_strand_id
1 'polypeptide(L)'
;MFDEVNHLDPSNTADALALFYLPNIENLSVSIDNPTNFTWPSSSPPDPTSLKSLELFRLRESRLAPVLSATTNLKKLRYNWLYHPDLDEEVSKDVVMLDVMAEALFKTKDSLEELEITAESLPALSHGEYEPPGVTFHGSIVQLREMHKLRTLYVPWSFLTGMKGFSTGPGLIGAAVPPNVEHLALDGFYMWSEDDDYEDDPDKLMVEAFAEELESGALLNVMSLKSVCLPGSIYLSGMSDVCETKMRVLEDRFGLELSYDKRRK
;
A
#
# COMPACT_ATOMS: atom_id res chain seq x y z
N MET A 1 -17.93 4.69 -4.24
CA MET A 1 -17.51 3.40 -3.67
C MET A 1 -18.76 2.57 -3.36
N PHE A 2 -19.53 2.17 -4.39
CA PHE A 2 -20.72 1.31 -4.23
C PHE A 2 -20.91 0.28 -5.37
N ASP A 3 -20.04 0.28 -6.39
CA ASP A 3 -20.14 -0.66 -7.53
C ASP A 3 -19.15 -1.84 -7.44
N GLU A 4 -18.21 -1.84 -6.49
CA GLU A 4 -17.20 -2.92 -6.39
C GLU A 4 -17.73 -4.21 -5.75
N VAL A 5 -18.88 -4.15 -5.07
CA VAL A 5 -19.40 -5.25 -4.22
C VAL A 5 -20.47 -6.10 -4.95
N ASN A 6 -20.88 -5.72 -6.16
CA ASN A 6 -22.03 -6.35 -6.85
C ASN A 6 -21.70 -7.32 -8.00
N HIS A 7 -20.43 -7.65 -8.22
CA HIS A 7 -20.04 -8.57 -9.31
C HIS A 7 -19.63 -9.94 -8.77
N LEU A 8 -20.64 -10.73 -8.35
CA LEU A 8 -20.46 -12.15 -8.02
C LEU A 8 -20.37 -13.05 -9.27
N ASP A 9 -20.80 -12.55 -10.44
CA ASP A 9 -20.58 -13.11 -11.78
C ASP A 9 -21.28 -12.21 -12.82
N PRO A 10 -20.85 -12.12 -14.10
CA PRO A 10 -19.66 -12.72 -14.69
C PRO A 10 -18.36 -11.98 -14.34
N SER A 11 -17.24 -12.71 -14.33
CA SER A 11 -15.91 -12.11 -14.15
C SER A 11 -15.62 -11.00 -15.17
N ASN A 12 -15.10 -9.87 -14.68
CA ASN A 12 -14.77 -8.70 -15.49
C ASN A 12 -13.38 -8.78 -16.16
N THR A 13 -12.58 -9.81 -15.89
CA THR A 13 -11.14 -9.78 -16.19
C THR A 13 -10.85 -9.56 -17.67
N ALA A 14 -11.54 -10.25 -18.57
CA ALA A 14 -11.28 -10.13 -20.00
C ALA A 14 -11.55 -8.70 -20.52
N ASP A 15 -12.67 -8.10 -20.10
CA ASP A 15 -13.07 -6.75 -20.49
C ASP A 15 -12.12 -5.69 -19.91
N ALA A 16 -11.74 -5.85 -18.64
CA ALA A 16 -10.80 -4.97 -17.96
C ALA A 16 -9.39 -5.02 -18.62
N LEU A 17 -8.90 -6.22 -18.94
CA LEU A 17 -7.60 -6.40 -19.60
C LEU A 17 -7.59 -5.91 -21.05
N ALA A 18 -8.73 -5.88 -21.74
CA ALA A 18 -8.83 -5.36 -23.10
C ALA A 18 -8.46 -3.87 -23.19
N LEU A 19 -8.67 -3.10 -22.10
CA LEU A 19 -8.35 -1.67 -22.04
C LEU A 19 -6.85 -1.38 -22.24
N PHE A 20 -5.98 -2.33 -21.88
CA PHE A 20 -4.52 -2.17 -22.03
C PHE A 20 -4.06 -2.22 -23.49
N TYR A 21 -4.90 -2.66 -24.43
CA TYR A 21 -4.58 -2.66 -25.87
C TYR A 21 -4.86 -1.32 -26.55
N LEU A 22 -5.41 -0.34 -25.84
CA LEU A 22 -5.73 0.96 -26.39
C LEU A 22 -4.45 1.81 -26.52
N PRO A 23 -4.00 2.16 -27.75
CA PRO A 23 -2.62 2.60 -28.01
C PRO A 23 -2.25 3.98 -27.42
N ASN A 24 -3.25 4.81 -27.16
CA ASN A 24 -3.07 6.21 -26.75
C ASN A 24 -3.59 6.48 -25.33
N ILE A 25 -3.90 5.44 -24.54
CA ILE A 25 -4.26 5.66 -23.14
C ILE A 25 -3.01 6.05 -22.36
N GLU A 26 -3.09 7.20 -21.71
CA GLU A 26 -2.05 7.69 -20.80
C GLU A 26 -2.36 7.40 -19.33
N ASN A 27 -3.64 7.35 -18.98
CA ASN A 27 -4.14 7.15 -17.63
C ASN A 27 -5.23 6.09 -17.66
N LEU A 28 -5.06 5.02 -16.90
CA LEU A 28 -6.01 3.94 -16.78
C LEU A 28 -6.36 3.72 -15.32
N SER A 29 -7.65 3.67 -15.02
CA SER A 29 -8.19 3.29 -13.72
C SER A 29 -9.11 2.11 -13.96
N VAL A 30 -8.79 0.96 -13.37
CA VAL A 30 -9.44 -0.31 -13.73
C VAL A 30 -9.50 -1.26 -12.53
N SER A 31 -10.68 -1.84 -12.32
CA SER A 31 -10.88 -2.95 -11.39
C SER A 31 -10.74 -4.26 -12.15
N ILE A 32 -9.92 -5.19 -11.65
CA ILE A 32 -9.66 -6.48 -12.29
C ILE A 32 -9.89 -7.57 -11.26
N ASP A 33 -10.76 -8.52 -11.57
CA ASP A 33 -10.97 -9.71 -10.73
C ASP A 33 -9.73 -10.59 -10.65
N ASN A 34 -9.77 -11.59 -9.78
CA ASN A 34 -8.65 -12.48 -9.52
C ASN A 34 -8.88 -13.89 -10.08
N PRO A 35 -8.79 -14.09 -11.41
CA PRO A 35 -9.05 -15.39 -11.98
C PRO A 35 -7.98 -16.39 -11.55
N THR A 36 -8.37 -17.65 -11.35
CA THR A 36 -7.42 -18.74 -11.05
C THR A 36 -6.36 -18.87 -12.15
N ASN A 37 -6.78 -18.68 -13.41
CA ASN A 37 -5.89 -18.61 -14.58
C ASN A 37 -5.89 -17.18 -15.13
N PHE A 38 -4.77 -16.47 -14.97
CA PHE A 38 -4.61 -15.14 -15.54
C PHE A 38 -4.13 -15.25 -16.98
N THR A 39 -4.92 -14.77 -17.94
CA THR A 39 -4.56 -14.76 -19.35
C THR A 39 -4.98 -13.46 -20.00
N TRP A 40 -4.08 -12.88 -20.80
CA TRP A 40 -4.42 -11.73 -21.63
C TRP A 40 -5.48 -12.12 -22.69
N PRO A 41 -6.41 -11.21 -23.05
CA PRO A 41 -7.45 -11.49 -24.06
C PRO A 41 -6.92 -11.79 -25.46
N SER A 42 -5.72 -11.30 -25.81
CA SER A 42 -5.08 -11.57 -27.10
C SER A 42 -3.95 -12.59 -26.97
N SER A 43 -3.52 -13.14 -28.12
CA SER A 43 -2.41 -14.10 -28.22
C SER A 43 -1.06 -13.57 -27.72
N SER A 44 -0.92 -12.25 -27.57
CA SER A 44 0.27 -11.60 -27.02
C SER A 44 -0.13 -10.58 -25.94
N PRO A 45 0.70 -10.37 -24.90
CA PRO A 45 0.53 -9.26 -23.97
C PRO A 45 0.47 -7.90 -24.70
N PRO A 46 -0.22 -6.90 -24.12
CA PRO A 46 -0.24 -5.55 -24.67
C PRO A 46 1.12 -4.85 -24.49
N ASP A 47 1.38 -3.83 -25.31
CA ASP A 47 2.52 -2.91 -25.17
C ASP A 47 2.01 -1.46 -25.08
N PRO A 48 1.44 -1.05 -23.93
CA PRO A 48 0.85 0.27 -23.74
C PRO A 48 1.93 1.34 -23.51
N THR A 49 2.71 1.67 -24.54
CA THR A 49 3.84 2.61 -24.44
C THR A 49 3.46 4.03 -23.96
N SER A 50 2.21 4.42 -24.23
CA SER A 50 1.64 5.72 -23.85
C SER A 50 1.21 5.78 -22.38
N LEU A 51 0.97 4.63 -21.73
CA LEU A 51 0.44 4.57 -20.37
C LEU A 51 1.48 5.05 -19.35
N LYS A 52 1.12 6.10 -18.61
CA LYS A 52 1.96 6.74 -17.57
C LYS A 52 1.38 6.60 -16.17
N SER A 53 0.06 6.54 -16.03
CA SER A 53 -0.61 6.39 -14.75
C SER A 53 -1.56 5.19 -14.78
N LEU A 54 -1.49 4.35 -13.76
CA LEU A 54 -2.33 3.17 -13.60
C LEU A 54 -2.87 3.14 -12.18
N GLU A 55 -4.18 2.96 -12.07
CA GLU A 55 -4.87 2.72 -10.83
C GLU A 55 -5.55 1.36 -10.92
N LEU A 56 -5.18 0.46 -10.00
CA LEU A 56 -5.66 -0.91 -9.92
C LEU A 56 -6.53 -1.09 -8.68
N PHE A 57 -7.66 -1.77 -8.84
CA PHE A 57 -8.55 -2.19 -7.75
C PHE A 57 -8.77 -3.69 -7.78
N ARG A 58 -9.09 -4.27 -6.61
CA ARG A 58 -9.37 -5.70 -6.35
C ARG A 58 -8.24 -6.69 -6.63
N LEU A 59 -7.34 -6.40 -7.56
CA LEU A 59 -6.31 -7.34 -8.00
C LEU A 59 -5.39 -7.73 -6.83
N ARG A 60 -5.16 -9.02 -6.61
CA ARG A 60 -4.28 -9.57 -5.58
C ARG A 60 -2.84 -9.63 -6.06
N GLU A 61 -1.93 -9.71 -5.10
CA GLU A 61 -0.48 -9.67 -5.28
C GLU A 61 0.00 -10.70 -6.31
N SER A 62 -0.54 -11.92 -6.23
CA SER A 62 -0.23 -13.03 -7.16
C SER A 62 -0.61 -12.76 -8.62
N ARG A 63 -1.44 -11.74 -8.88
CA ARG A 63 -1.92 -11.34 -10.21
C ARG A 63 -1.38 -9.99 -10.68
N LEU A 64 -0.62 -9.28 -9.85
CA LEU A 64 0.01 -8.01 -10.23
C LEU A 64 1.11 -8.20 -11.29
N ALA A 65 1.96 -9.22 -11.13
CA ALA A 65 3.15 -9.37 -11.96
C ALA A 65 2.84 -9.47 -13.47
N PRO A 66 1.81 -10.22 -13.94
CA PRO A 66 1.40 -10.21 -15.34
C PRO A 66 1.02 -8.83 -15.88
N VAL A 67 0.31 -8.01 -15.10
CA VAL A 67 -0.09 -6.64 -15.47
C VAL A 67 1.12 -5.72 -15.51
N LEU A 68 1.91 -5.70 -14.44
CA LEU A 68 3.06 -4.79 -14.31
C LEU A 68 4.22 -5.12 -15.26
N SER A 69 4.33 -6.39 -15.69
CA SER A 69 5.27 -6.79 -16.74
C SER A 69 4.90 -6.25 -18.13
N ALA A 70 3.62 -5.94 -18.37
CA ALA A 70 3.18 -5.30 -19.61
C ALA A 70 3.27 -3.77 -19.56
N THR A 71 3.29 -3.16 -18.36
CA THR A 71 3.28 -1.70 -18.17
C THR A 71 4.61 -1.14 -17.67
N THR A 72 5.73 -1.51 -18.31
CA THR A 72 7.09 -1.17 -17.82
C THR A 72 7.49 0.30 -18.00
N ASN A 73 6.65 1.13 -18.62
CA ASN A 73 6.89 2.58 -18.82
C ASN A 73 6.11 3.46 -17.83
N LEU A 74 5.48 2.83 -16.83
CA LEU A 74 4.60 3.48 -15.88
C LEU A 74 5.36 4.46 -14.97
N LYS A 75 4.78 5.63 -14.74
CA LYS A 75 5.32 6.67 -13.85
C LYS A 75 4.61 6.72 -12.50
N LYS A 76 3.30 6.47 -12.51
CA LYS A 76 2.46 6.49 -11.32
C LYS A 76 1.67 5.21 -11.23
N LEU A 77 1.71 4.56 -10.07
CA LEU A 77 0.91 3.40 -9.75
C LEU A 77 0.14 3.68 -8.47
N ARG A 78 -1.19 3.57 -8.54
CA ARG A 78 -2.04 3.44 -7.37
C ARG A 78 -2.59 2.02 -7.32
N TYR A 79 -2.27 1.30 -6.26
CA TYR A 79 -2.67 -0.07 -6.04
C TYR A 79 -3.57 -0.16 -4.81
N ASN A 80 -4.87 -0.34 -5.05
CA ASN A 80 -5.86 -0.49 -4.00
C ASN A 80 -6.00 -1.98 -3.67
N TRP A 81 -5.26 -2.41 -2.66
CA TRP A 81 -5.35 -3.75 -2.12
C TRP A 81 -6.68 -3.92 -1.37
N LEU A 82 -7.42 -4.96 -1.72
CA LEU A 82 -8.71 -5.28 -1.10
C LEU A 82 -8.71 -6.74 -0.69
N TYR A 83 -9.15 -6.99 0.54
CA TYR A 83 -9.55 -8.33 0.99
C TYR A 83 -11.03 -8.33 1.37
N HIS A 84 -11.73 -9.31 0.83
CA HIS A 84 -13.13 -9.57 1.16
C HIS A 84 -13.33 -11.10 1.07
N PRO A 85 -13.73 -11.79 2.16
CA PRO A 85 -13.79 -13.25 2.19
C PRO A 85 -14.60 -13.87 1.05
N ASP A 86 -15.75 -13.28 0.72
CA ASP A 86 -16.64 -13.81 -0.32
C ASP A 86 -16.24 -13.45 -1.77
N LEU A 87 -15.11 -12.75 -1.99
CA LEU A 87 -14.66 -12.35 -3.33
C LEU A 87 -13.43 -13.13 -3.76
N ASP A 88 -13.51 -13.77 -4.93
CA ASP A 88 -12.42 -14.51 -5.57
C ASP A 88 -11.76 -15.55 -4.65
N GLU A 89 -12.57 -16.32 -3.90
CA GLU A 89 -12.14 -17.21 -2.81
C GLU A 89 -10.95 -18.12 -3.15
N GLU A 90 -10.82 -18.56 -4.40
CA GLU A 90 -9.71 -19.42 -4.85
C GLU A 90 -8.34 -18.72 -4.85
N VAL A 91 -8.30 -17.39 -4.94
CA VAL A 91 -7.08 -16.59 -5.06
C VAL A 91 -6.93 -15.56 -3.93
N SER A 92 -8.03 -14.93 -3.52
CA SER A 92 -8.05 -13.91 -2.47
C SER A 92 -8.13 -14.58 -1.10
N LYS A 93 -7.01 -14.58 -0.38
CA LYS A 93 -6.90 -15.14 0.97
C LYS A 93 -6.58 -14.03 1.98
N ASP A 94 -6.78 -14.33 3.26
CA ASP A 94 -6.47 -13.51 4.44
C ASP A 94 -4.96 -13.35 4.71
N VAL A 95 -4.15 -13.44 3.66
CA VAL A 95 -2.70 -13.32 3.71
C VAL A 95 -2.25 -12.24 2.73
N VAL A 96 -1.55 -11.23 3.23
CA VAL A 96 -0.85 -10.23 2.42
C VAL A 96 0.51 -10.80 2.03
N MET A 97 0.70 -11.08 0.74
CA MET A 97 1.96 -11.65 0.22
C MET A 97 2.93 -10.53 -0.16
N LEU A 98 3.63 -9.97 0.83
CA LEU A 98 4.48 -8.78 0.66
C LEU A 98 5.66 -9.03 -0.27
N ASP A 99 6.25 -10.23 -0.24
CA ASP A 99 7.32 -10.63 -1.15
C ASP A 99 6.83 -10.74 -2.60
N VAL A 100 5.70 -11.40 -2.82
CA VAL A 100 5.06 -11.51 -4.14
C VAL A 100 4.68 -10.12 -4.69
N MET A 101 4.17 -9.25 -3.82
CA MET A 101 3.86 -7.87 -4.16
C MET A 101 5.13 -7.12 -4.59
N ALA A 102 6.22 -7.25 -3.82
CA ALA A 102 7.48 -6.57 -4.12
C ALA A 102 8.07 -7.06 -5.45
N GLU A 103 8.04 -8.36 -5.72
CA GLU A 103 8.51 -8.95 -6.98
C GLU A 103 7.72 -8.44 -8.20
N ALA A 104 6.40 -8.25 -8.02
CA ALA A 104 5.54 -7.70 -9.05
C ALA A 104 5.81 -6.20 -9.28
N LEU A 105 5.93 -5.40 -8.22
CA LEU A 105 6.25 -3.97 -8.29
C LEU A 105 7.63 -3.74 -8.92
N PHE A 106 8.59 -4.62 -8.65
CA PHE A 106 9.94 -4.54 -9.21
C PHE A 106 9.99 -4.60 -10.74
N LYS A 107 8.93 -5.08 -11.41
CA LYS A 107 8.81 -5.03 -12.88
C LYS A 107 8.80 -3.61 -13.45
N THR A 108 8.45 -2.61 -12.65
CA THR A 108 8.41 -1.19 -13.05
C THR A 108 9.53 -0.35 -12.43
N LYS A 109 10.54 -0.99 -11.81
CA LYS A 109 11.64 -0.33 -11.08
C LYS A 109 12.35 0.79 -11.86
N ASP A 110 12.46 0.63 -13.17
CA ASP A 110 13.25 1.53 -14.04
C ASP A 110 12.44 2.76 -14.49
N SER A 111 11.12 2.78 -14.24
CA SER A 111 10.20 3.82 -14.71
C SER A 111 9.42 4.50 -13.61
N LEU A 112 9.02 3.77 -12.56
CA LEU A 112 8.06 4.22 -11.56
C LEU A 112 8.64 5.32 -10.66
N GLU A 113 7.91 6.42 -10.53
CA GLU A 113 8.31 7.61 -9.77
C GLU A 113 7.40 7.86 -8.57
N GLU A 114 6.13 7.46 -8.67
CA GLU A 114 5.13 7.57 -7.61
C GLU A 114 4.42 6.23 -7.41
N LEU A 115 4.39 5.75 -6.18
CA LEU A 115 3.68 4.54 -5.77
C LEU A 115 2.76 4.88 -4.61
N GLU A 116 1.48 4.58 -4.78
CA GLU A 116 0.46 4.65 -3.74
C GLU A 116 -0.13 3.25 -3.56
N ILE A 117 0.01 2.69 -2.36
CA ILE A 117 -0.66 1.46 -1.96
C ILE A 117 -1.66 1.83 -0.88
N THR A 118 -2.93 1.51 -1.10
CA THR A 118 -3.97 1.59 -0.09
C THR A 118 -4.40 0.16 0.25
N ALA A 119 -4.90 -0.07 1.46
CA ALA A 119 -5.35 -1.37 1.88
C ALA A 119 -6.70 -1.27 2.58
N GLU A 120 -7.60 -2.19 2.24
CA GLU A 120 -8.91 -2.33 2.89
C GLU A 120 -9.24 -3.81 3.07
N SER A 121 -9.79 -4.14 4.25
CA SER A 121 -10.38 -5.45 4.55
C SER A 121 -11.85 -5.22 4.84
N LEU A 122 -12.73 -6.02 4.23
CA LEU A 122 -14.18 -5.91 4.37
C LEU A 122 -14.77 -7.16 5.02
N PRO A 123 -15.81 -7.02 5.87
CA PRO A 123 -16.49 -8.16 6.47
C PRO A 123 -17.12 -9.08 5.41
N ALA A 124 -17.33 -10.35 5.75
CA ALA A 124 -18.08 -11.26 4.89
C ALA A 124 -19.56 -10.82 4.78
N LEU A 125 -20.04 -10.67 3.54
CA LEU A 125 -21.46 -10.46 3.21
C LEU A 125 -22.30 -11.66 3.61
N SER A 126 -21.74 -12.86 3.46
CA SER A 126 -22.45 -14.13 3.66
C SER A 126 -22.78 -14.44 5.11
N HIS A 127 -22.03 -13.87 6.07
CA HIS A 127 -22.12 -14.22 7.49
C HIS A 127 -22.73 -13.13 8.37
N GLY A 128 -23.08 -11.97 7.79
CA GLY A 128 -23.62 -10.84 8.56
C GLY A 128 -22.63 -10.29 9.60
N GLU A 129 -21.33 -10.50 9.34
CA GLU A 129 -20.26 -9.98 10.18
C GLU A 129 -20.16 -8.46 10.02
N TYR A 130 -19.96 -7.77 11.13
CA TYR A 130 -19.78 -6.30 11.14
C TYR A 130 -18.31 -5.90 11.12
N GLU A 131 -17.43 -6.78 11.61
CA GLU A 131 -16.01 -6.50 11.75
C GLU A 131 -15.23 -7.12 10.57
N PRO A 132 -14.31 -6.36 9.96
CA PRO A 132 -13.42 -6.91 8.96
C PRO A 132 -12.57 -8.06 9.51
N PRO A 133 -12.33 -9.12 8.73
CA PRO A 133 -11.41 -10.16 9.14
C PRO A 133 -9.99 -9.60 9.26
N GLY A 134 -9.27 -10.08 10.27
CA GLY A 134 -7.83 -9.85 10.36
C GLY A 134 -7.09 -10.53 9.22
N VAL A 135 -5.98 -9.94 8.78
CA VAL A 135 -5.06 -10.57 7.83
C VAL A 135 -3.71 -10.87 8.46
N THR A 136 -2.94 -11.73 7.80
CA THR A 136 -1.56 -12.06 8.17
C THR A 136 -0.59 -11.59 7.10
N PHE A 137 0.68 -11.39 7.46
CA PHE A 137 1.71 -10.96 6.53
C PHE A 137 2.64 -12.14 6.20
N HIS A 138 2.94 -12.31 4.91
CA HIS A 138 3.94 -13.24 4.43
C HIS A 138 5.05 -12.49 3.70
N GLY A 139 6.31 -12.85 3.96
CA GLY A 139 7.46 -12.24 3.32
C GLY A 139 7.71 -10.79 3.75
N SER A 140 8.36 -10.02 2.88
CA SER A 140 8.74 -8.63 3.14
C SER A 140 8.77 -7.83 1.85
N ILE A 141 8.44 -6.54 1.94
CA ILE A 141 8.46 -5.61 0.82
C ILE A 141 9.83 -4.94 0.58
N VAL A 142 10.88 -5.41 1.28
CA VAL A 142 12.24 -4.81 1.28
C VAL A 142 12.86 -4.63 -0.11
N GLN A 143 12.43 -5.40 -1.11
CA GLN A 143 12.91 -5.27 -2.48
C GLN A 143 12.57 -3.89 -3.11
N LEU A 144 11.59 -3.16 -2.57
CA LEU A 144 11.31 -1.78 -2.98
C LEU A 144 12.53 -0.87 -2.83
N ARG A 145 13.46 -1.17 -1.92
CA ARG A 145 14.68 -0.39 -1.72
C ARG A 145 15.50 -0.19 -3.00
N GLU A 146 15.40 -1.14 -3.92
CA GLU A 146 16.10 -1.15 -5.21
C GLU A 146 15.40 -0.33 -6.30
N MET A 147 14.22 0.26 -6.02
CA MET A 147 13.46 1.10 -6.96
C MET A 147 13.95 2.55 -6.93
N HIS A 148 15.16 2.79 -7.44
CA HIS A 148 15.84 4.08 -7.34
C HIS A 148 15.16 5.25 -8.10
N LYS A 149 14.15 5.01 -8.92
CA LYS A 149 13.37 6.06 -9.59
C LYS A 149 12.24 6.60 -8.71
N LEU A 150 11.86 5.86 -7.67
CA LEU A 150 10.75 6.22 -6.81
C LEU A 150 11.11 7.45 -5.96
N ARG A 151 10.25 8.47 -6.01
CA ARG A 151 10.37 9.74 -5.28
C ARG A 151 9.25 9.92 -4.26
N THR A 152 8.08 9.38 -4.55
CA THR A 152 6.92 9.45 -3.66
C THR A 152 6.42 8.04 -3.37
N LEU A 153 6.31 7.73 -2.08
CA LEU A 153 5.80 6.46 -1.59
C LEU A 153 4.68 6.71 -0.59
N TYR A 154 3.47 6.31 -0.94
CA TYR A 154 2.35 6.18 -0.02
C TYR A 154 2.09 4.69 0.18
N VAL A 155 2.07 4.21 1.42
CA VAL A 155 2.01 2.78 1.70
C VAL A 155 1.48 2.52 3.11
N PRO A 156 0.75 1.42 3.35
CA PRO A 156 0.38 1.05 4.71
C PRO A 156 1.60 0.80 5.57
N TRP A 157 1.60 1.34 6.79
CA TRP A 157 2.67 1.13 7.77
C TRP A 157 3.01 -0.35 7.92
N SER A 158 1.97 -1.17 8.11
CA SER A 158 2.05 -2.61 8.31
C SER A 158 2.64 -3.37 7.12
N PHE A 159 2.57 -2.82 5.91
CA PHE A 159 3.17 -3.46 4.72
C PHE A 159 4.69 -3.25 4.69
N LEU A 160 5.19 -2.14 5.23
CA LEU A 160 6.63 -1.90 5.36
C LEU A 160 7.23 -2.74 6.49
N THR A 161 6.53 -2.85 7.62
CA THR A 161 7.04 -3.58 8.80
C THR A 161 6.77 -5.08 8.75
N GLY A 162 5.74 -5.51 8.02
CA GLY A 162 5.24 -6.89 8.05
C GLY A 162 4.59 -7.26 9.39
N MET A 163 4.17 -6.25 10.17
CA MET A 163 3.63 -6.41 11.52
C MET A 163 2.24 -5.77 11.63
N LYS A 164 1.42 -6.29 12.56
CA LYS A 164 0.13 -5.69 12.91
C LYS A 164 0.34 -4.44 13.78
N GLY A 165 -0.59 -3.49 13.70
CA GLY A 165 -0.54 -2.23 14.43
C GLY A 165 0.66 -1.35 14.04
N PHE A 166 1.09 -0.50 14.97
CA PHE A 166 2.22 0.43 14.78
C PHE A 166 3.57 -0.12 15.27
N SER A 167 3.71 -1.43 15.43
CA SER A 167 5.02 -2.00 15.82
C SER A 167 6.04 -1.82 14.69
N THR A 168 7.22 -1.28 15.01
CA THR A 168 8.27 -1.00 14.02
C THR A 168 9.51 -1.85 14.13
N GLY A 169 9.77 -2.54 15.24
CA GLY A 169 11.13 -3.05 15.50
C GLY A 169 12.20 -1.97 15.27
N PRO A 170 13.50 -2.30 15.39
CA PRO A 170 14.54 -1.34 15.05
C PRO A 170 14.77 -1.28 13.53
N GLY A 171 14.26 -0.24 12.86
CA GLY A 171 14.69 0.14 11.52
C GLY A 171 13.96 -0.54 10.35
N LEU A 172 12.77 -1.12 10.59
CA LEU A 172 12.06 -1.88 9.55
C LEU A 172 11.54 -0.99 8.42
N ILE A 173 11.07 0.22 8.74
CA ILE A 173 10.56 1.14 7.72
C ILE A 173 11.73 1.60 6.83
N GLY A 174 12.83 2.06 7.41
CA GLY A 174 14.03 2.50 6.71
C GLY A 174 14.71 1.38 5.93
N ALA A 175 14.55 0.12 6.32
CA ALA A 175 15.04 -1.03 5.56
C ALA A 175 14.31 -1.22 4.23
N ALA A 176 13.01 -0.91 4.17
CA ALA A 176 12.17 -1.12 2.99
C ALA A 176 12.04 0.11 2.07
N VAL A 177 12.20 1.33 2.61
CA VAL A 177 12.05 2.56 1.82
C VAL A 177 13.23 2.75 0.84
N PRO A 178 12.96 3.00 -0.46
CA PRO A 178 14.02 3.32 -1.42
C PRO A 178 14.76 4.63 -1.10
N PRO A 179 16.09 4.69 -1.33
CA PRO A 179 16.96 5.78 -0.86
C PRO A 179 16.69 7.15 -1.51
N ASN A 180 15.98 7.15 -2.65
CA ASN A 180 15.64 8.35 -3.41
C ASN A 180 14.22 8.87 -3.13
N VAL A 181 13.49 8.22 -2.23
CA VAL A 181 12.19 8.71 -1.79
C VAL A 181 12.37 10.04 -1.08
N GLU A 182 11.65 11.04 -1.58
CA GLU A 182 11.61 12.40 -1.03
C GLU A 182 10.39 12.59 -0.12
N HIS A 183 9.29 11.92 -0.45
CA HIS A 183 8.02 12.03 0.25
C HIS A 183 7.50 10.64 0.61
N LEU A 184 7.49 10.34 1.91
CA LEU A 184 6.88 9.12 2.45
C LEU A 184 5.56 9.48 3.12
N ALA A 185 4.49 8.76 2.80
CA ALA A 185 3.22 8.86 3.49
C ALA A 185 2.81 7.46 3.94
N LEU A 186 2.43 7.35 5.21
CA LEU A 186 2.12 6.10 5.85
C LEU A 186 0.62 6.06 6.09
N ASP A 187 -0.02 5.04 5.52
CA ASP A 187 -1.43 4.77 5.78
C ASP A 187 -1.60 3.94 7.04
N GLY A 188 -2.65 4.27 7.79
CA GLY A 188 -3.02 3.63 9.04
C GLY A 188 -3.94 2.45 8.82
N PHE A 189 -3.68 1.58 7.84
CA PHE A 189 -4.38 0.30 7.69
C PHE A 189 -4.23 -0.48 9.00
N TYR A 190 -5.16 -0.21 9.91
CA TYR A 190 -5.11 -0.57 11.29
C TYR A 190 -5.92 -1.83 11.45
N MET A 191 -5.22 -2.91 11.75
CA MET A 191 -5.86 -4.15 12.08
C MET A 191 -5.86 -4.31 13.57
N TRP A 192 -7.06 -4.31 14.14
CA TRP A 192 -7.32 -4.69 15.52
C TRP A 192 -6.61 -6.02 15.80
N SER A 193 -5.75 -6.03 16.80
CA SER A 193 -5.25 -7.28 17.36
C SER A 193 -5.98 -7.53 18.69
N GLU A 194 -6.38 -8.77 18.96
CA GLU A 194 -6.98 -9.15 20.26
C GLU A 194 -6.00 -8.92 21.42
N ASP A 195 -4.71 -8.80 21.10
CA ASP A 195 -3.60 -8.51 22.02
C ASP A 195 -3.35 -6.99 22.18
N ASP A 196 -4.12 -6.11 21.53
CA ASP A 196 -3.99 -4.68 21.71
C ASP A 196 -4.53 -4.31 23.10
N ASP A 197 -3.63 -4.06 24.05
CA ASP A 197 -3.99 -3.56 25.37
C ASP A 197 -4.69 -2.19 25.23
N TYR A 198 -6.01 -2.17 25.49
CA TYR A 198 -6.89 -0.99 25.38
C TYR A 198 -6.47 0.22 26.26
N GLU A 199 -5.39 0.12 27.03
CA GLU A 199 -4.92 1.17 27.92
C GLU A 199 -4.00 2.18 27.23
N ASP A 200 -3.32 1.80 26.15
CA ASP A 200 -2.37 2.68 25.48
C ASP A 200 -3.01 3.48 24.33
N ASP A 201 -2.73 4.79 24.33
CA ASP A 201 -3.17 5.71 23.27
C ASP A 201 -2.48 5.34 21.94
N PRO A 202 -3.22 4.90 20.90
CA PRO A 202 -2.65 4.43 19.64
C PRO A 202 -1.95 5.54 18.85
N ASP A 203 -2.38 6.81 18.99
CA ASP A 203 -1.67 7.94 18.38
C ASP A 203 -0.30 8.12 19.05
N LYS A 204 -0.23 7.90 20.38
CA LYS A 204 1.02 7.95 21.13
C LYS A 204 1.94 6.80 20.76
N LEU A 205 1.42 5.57 20.67
CA LEU A 205 2.17 4.40 20.22
C LEU A 205 2.76 4.60 18.82
N MET A 206 1.96 5.13 17.90
CA MET A 206 2.41 5.46 16.54
C MET A 206 3.57 6.46 16.53
N VAL A 207 3.44 7.58 17.26
CA VAL A 207 4.49 8.61 17.32
C VAL A 207 5.73 8.09 18.05
N GLU A 208 5.59 7.23 19.06
CA GLU A 208 6.68 6.56 19.75
C GLU A 208 7.43 5.59 18.84
N ALA A 209 6.71 4.70 18.16
CA ALA A 209 7.28 3.76 17.21
C ALA A 209 8.01 4.46 16.06
N PHE A 210 7.47 5.58 15.57
CA PHE A 210 8.14 6.38 14.54
C PHE A 210 9.40 7.09 15.09
N ALA A 211 9.35 7.56 16.34
CA ALA A 211 10.52 8.15 16.98
C ALA A 211 11.66 7.12 17.09
N GLU A 212 11.36 5.88 17.50
CA GLU A 212 12.32 4.78 17.56
C GLU A 212 12.94 4.49 16.19
N GLU A 213 12.12 4.51 15.13
CA GLU A 213 12.58 4.33 13.75
C GLU A 213 13.59 5.42 13.34
N LEU A 214 13.31 6.69 13.65
CA LEU A 214 14.25 7.79 13.41
C LEU A 214 15.53 7.66 14.24
N GLU A 215 15.40 7.29 15.51
CA GLU A 215 16.52 7.15 16.44
C GLU A 215 17.42 5.95 16.13
N SER A 216 16.87 4.90 15.51
CA SER A 216 17.63 3.77 14.99
C SER A 216 18.64 4.19 13.90
N GLY A 217 18.41 5.33 13.25
CA GLY A 217 19.18 5.83 12.13
C GLY A 217 18.87 5.14 10.80
N ALA A 218 17.94 4.17 10.76
CA ALA A 218 17.59 3.47 9.52
C ALA A 218 17.03 4.43 8.47
N LEU A 219 16.11 5.33 8.85
CA LEU A 219 15.56 6.35 7.96
C LEU A 219 16.57 7.42 7.55
N LEU A 220 17.64 7.63 8.33
CA LEU A 220 18.71 8.57 7.95
C LEU A 220 19.53 8.05 6.76
N ASN A 221 19.44 6.76 6.44
CA ASN A 221 20.03 6.21 5.21
C ASN A 221 19.21 6.56 3.96
N VAL A 222 17.97 7.06 4.12
CA VAL A 222 17.14 7.57 3.04
C VAL A 222 17.55 9.03 2.78
N MET A 223 18.68 9.19 2.10
CA MET A 223 19.39 10.47 1.93
C MET A 223 18.55 11.59 1.29
N SER A 224 17.47 11.25 0.59
CA SER A 224 16.62 12.20 -0.12
C SER A 224 15.34 12.57 0.62
N LEU A 225 15.05 11.95 1.76
CA LEU A 225 13.78 12.11 2.47
C LEU A 225 13.62 13.53 2.99
N LYS A 226 12.55 14.20 2.57
CA LYS A 226 12.22 15.58 2.92
C LYS A 226 11.01 15.66 3.84
N SER A 227 10.03 14.78 3.63
CA SER A 227 8.81 14.76 4.43
C SER A 227 8.31 13.36 4.72
N VAL A 228 7.75 13.18 5.91
CA VAL A 228 6.96 12.00 6.29
C VAL A 228 5.57 12.43 6.75
N CYS A 229 4.53 11.86 6.16
CA CYS A 229 3.16 11.96 6.64
C CYS A 229 2.83 10.68 7.42
N LEU A 230 2.60 10.81 8.72
CA LEU A 230 2.15 9.72 9.57
C LEU A 230 0.65 9.43 9.35
N PRO A 231 0.18 8.23 9.73
CA PRO A 231 -1.23 7.92 9.73
C PRO A 231 -2.07 8.95 10.48
N GLY A 232 -3.30 9.14 10.00
CA GLY A 232 -4.25 10.02 10.67
C GLY A 232 -4.67 9.50 12.03
N SER A 233 -5.01 10.41 12.94
CA SER A 233 -5.52 10.06 14.26
C SER A 233 -6.79 9.22 14.16
N ILE A 234 -6.87 8.17 14.97
CA ILE A 234 -8.11 7.39 15.09
C ILE A 234 -9.23 8.19 15.78
N TYR A 235 -8.86 9.24 16.51
CA TYR A 235 -9.80 10.07 17.25
C TYR A 235 -10.41 11.14 16.36
N LEU A 236 -11.71 11.36 16.53
CA LEU A 236 -12.41 12.38 15.77
C LEU A 236 -11.88 13.81 16.04
N SER A 237 -11.36 14.03 17.24
CA SER A 237 -10.73 15.28 17.69
C SER A 237 -9.36 15.55 17.05
N GLY A 238 -8.77 14.57 16.37
CA GLY A 238 -7.39 14.64 15.91
C GLY A 238 -6.39 14.27 17.00
N MET A 239 -5.11 14.41 16.64
CA MET A 239 -3.97 14.03 17.47
C MET A 239 -3.86 14.91 18.72
N SER A 240 -3.40 14.33 19.83
CA SER A 240 -3.21 15.07 21.08
C SER A 240 -2.07 16.10 21.00
N ASP A 241 -2.16 17.17 21.79
CA ASP A 241 -1.10 18.21 21.88
C ASP A 241 0.27 17.62 22.26
N VAL A 242 0.27 16.54 23.06
CA VAL A 242 1.50 15.84 23.48
C VAL A 242 2.17 15.19 22.28
N CYS A 243 1.41 14.48 21.45
CA CYS A 243 1.91 13.85 20.23
C CYS A 243 2.36 14.90 19.20
N GLU A 244 1.59 15.97 18.99
CA GLU A 244 2.00 17.07 18.10
C GLU A 244 3.30 17.74 18.57
N THR A 245 3.44 17.98 19.88
CA THR A 245 4.66 18.57 20.45
C THR A 245 5.86 17.63 20.23
N LYS A 246 5.68 16.33 20.41
CA LYS A 246 6.73 15.33 20.19
C LYS A 246 7.12 15.26 18.71
N MET A 247 6.17 15.30 17.78
CA MET A 247 6.45 15.37 16.35
C MET A 247 7.31 16.60 16.02
N ARG A 248 6.96 17.80 16.52
CA ARG A 248 7.77 19.02 16.30
C ARG A 248 9.20 18.90 16.81
N VAL A 249 9.39 18.26 17.98
CA VAL A 249 10.73 18.00 18.52
C VAL A 249 11.53 17.06 17.60
N LEU A 250 10.89 16.06 17.00
CA LEU A 250 11.53 15.17 16.02
C LEU A 250 11.85 15.92 14.72
N GLU A 251 10.95 16.77 14.22
CA GLU A 251 11.18 17.60 13.03
C GLU A 251 12.44 18.45 13.20
N ASP A 252 12.53 19.21 14.29
CA ASP A 252 13.65 20.10 14.58
C ASP A 252 14.96 19.31 14.75
N ARG A 253 14.90 18.14 15.39
CA ARG A 253 16.08 17.30 15.67
C ARG A 253 16.65 16.64 14.41
N PHE A 254 15.78 16.18 13.51
CA PHE A 254 16.17 15.40 12.34
C PHE A 254 16.13 16.19 11.02
N GLY A 255 15.63 17.43 11.03
CA GLY A 255 15.52 18.27 9.84
C GLY A 255 14.55 17.71 8.79
N LEU A 256 13.48 17.06 9.26
CA LEU A 256 12.52 16.32 8.46
C LEU A 256 11.13 16.91 8.68
N GLU A 257 10.38 17.23 7.61
CA GLU A 257 8.99 17.68 7.74
C GLU A 257 8.09 16.52 8.16
N LEU A 258 7.42 16.63 9.30
CA LEU A 258 6.50 15.63 9.83
C LEU A 258 5.08 16.19 9.87
N SER A 259 4.19 15.46 9.21
CA SER A 259 2.77 15.75 9.21
C SER A 259 1.98 14.49 9.56
N TYR A 260 0.68 14.62 9.72
CA TYR A 260 -0.23 13.49 9.82
C TYR A 260 -1.46 13.77 8.97
N ASP A 261 -2.08 12.72 8.44
CA ASP A 261 -3.29 12.88 7.62
C ASP A 261 -4.43 13.43 8.49
N LYS A 262 -4.87 14.67 8.19
CA LYS A 262 -6.02 15.32 8.86
C LYS A 262 -7.38 14.82 8.34
N ARG A 263 -7.37 13.70 7.60
CA ARG A 263 -8.40 13.01 6.84
C ARG A 263 -8.69 13.61 5.47
N ARG A 264 -8.37 12.85 4.42
CA ARG A 264 -9.21 12.77 3.21
C ARG A 264 -10.51 12.03 3.58
N LYS A 265 -11.62 12.76 3.52
CA LYS A 265 -12.97 12.18 3.45
C LYS A 265 -13.21 11.53 2.10
#